data_AF-A0A3P6CFZ7-F1
#
_entry.id   AF-A0A3P6CFZ7-F1
#
_cell.length_a   1.000
_cell.length_b   1.000
_cell.length_c   1.000
_cell.angle_alpha   90.00
_cell.angle_beta   90.00
_cell.angle_gamma   90.00
#
_symmetry.space_group_name_H-M   'P 1'
#
loop_
_entity.id
_entity.type
_entity.pdbx_description
1 polymer ?
#
loop_
_entity_poly.entity_id
_entity_poly.type
_entity_poly.pdbx_seq_one_letter_code
_entity_poly.pdbx_strand_id
1 'polypeptide(L)' 'MYRAQRNLPIGEWRFIENFTVTAAGDQYRTTSQYKMTIIGDTIYAKTDYHDDNHFLRSRVMMILVGKLKTYLLIDMN' A
#
# COMPACT_ATOMS: atom_id res chain seq x y z
N MET A 1 -9.04 10.86 -12.28
CA MET A 1 -8.37 10.81 -10.96
C MET A 1 -9.28 11.26 -9.79
N TYR A 2 -10.18 12.23 -9.97
CA TYR A 2 -11.10 12.70 -8.91
C TYR A 2 -12.03 11.62 -8.29
N ARG A 3 -12.45 10.61 -9.05
CA ARG A 3 -13.36 9.56 -8.56
C ARG A 3 -12.72 8.70 -7.47
N ALA A 4 -11.46 8.30 -7.62
CA ALA A 4 -10.76 7.51 -6.61
C ALA A 4 -10.56 8.30 -5.32
N GLN A 5 -10.06 9.54 -5.42
CA GLN A 5 -9.82 10.41 -4.27
C GLN A 5 -11.11 10.73 -3.50
N ARG A 6 -12.25 10.88 -4.20
CA ARG A 6 -13.55 11.08 -3.56
C ARG A 6 -14.06 9.85 -2.81
N ASN A 7 -13.79 8.64 -3.32
CA ASN A 7 -14.32 7.39 -2.76
C ASN A 7 -13.36 6.68 -1.80
N LEU A 8 -12.09 7.06 -1.77
CA LEU A 8 -11.05 6.57 -0.87
C LEU A 8 -10.47 7.73 -0.03
N PRO A 9 -11.27 8.31 0.89
CA PRO A 9 -10.76 9.32 1.81
C PRO A 9 -9.71 8.73 2.74
N ILE A 10 -8.72 9.54 3.13
CA ILE A 10 -7.67 9.14 4.08
C ILE A 10 -8.32 8.90 5.45
N GLY A 11 -7.94 7.80 6.11
CA GLY A 11 -8.41 7.46 7.46
C GLY A 11 -9.70 6.63 7.50
N GLU A 12 -10.29 6.28 6.35
CA GLU A 12 -11.45 5.39 6.30
C GLU A 12 -11.14 4.05 5.63
N TRP A 13 -11.68 2.98 6.21
CA TRP A 13 -11.67 1.66 5.60
C TRP A 13 -12.71 1.58 4.48
N ARG A 14 -12.30 1.03 3.33
CA ARG A 14 -13.14 0.84 2.14
C ARG A 14 -12.89 -0.53 1.54
N PHE A 15 -13.97 -1.15 1.06
CA PHE A 15 -13.90 -2.35 0.24
C PHE A 15 -13.75 -1.96 -1.23
N ILE A 16 -12.82 -2.60 -1.93
CA ILE A 16 -12.46 -2.25 -3.31
C ILE A 16 -12.49 -3.50 -4.18
N GLU A 17 -13.19 -3.43 -5.31
CA GLU A 17 -13.28 -4.51 -6.30
C GLU A 17 -12.98 -4.00 -7.71
N ASN A 18 -12.72 -4.94 -8.62
CA ASN A 18 -12.47 -4.69 -10.03
C ASN A 18 -11.29 -3.72 -10.26
N PHE A 19 -10.12 -4.19 -9.86
CA PHE A 19 -8.84 -3.50 -9.98
C PHE A 19 -7.83 -4.41 -10.68
N THR A 20 -6.78 -3.82 -11.25
CA THR A 20 -5.70 -4.58 -11.85
C THR A 20 -4.51 -4.68 -10.91
N VAL A 21 -3.80 -5.80 -11.00
CA VAL A 21 -2.60 -6.07 -10.21
C VAL A 21 -1.45 -6.38 -11.15
N THR A 22 -0.32 -5.71 -10.94
CA THR A 22 0.93 -5.99 -11.67
C THR A 22 2.06 -6.26 -10.69
N ALA A 23 3.17 -6.83 -11.17
CA ALA A 23 4.38 -6.89 -10.36
C ALA A 23 4.84 -5.48 -9.96
N ALA A 24 5.23 -5.33 -8.69
CA ALA A 24 5.90 -4.14 -8.22
C ALA A 24 7.30 -4.08 -8.84
N GLY A 25 7.56 -3.09 -9.69
CA GLY A 25 8.90 -2.86 -10.24
C GLY A 25 9.86 -2.28 -9.19
N ASP A 26 11.16 -2.40 -9.43
CA ASP A 26 12.23 -2.07 -8.47
C ASP A 26 12.38 -0.58 -8.11
N GLN A 27 11.68 0.31 -8.80
CA GLN A 27 11.87 1.77 -8.69
C GLN A 27 11.07 2.41 -7.56
N TYR A 28 10.04 1.75 -7.02
CA TYR A 28 9.22 2.29 -5.93
C TYR A 28 9.19 1.33 -4.73
N ARG A 29 9.24 1.88 -3.52
CA ARG A 29 9.03 1.09 -2.29
C ARG A 29 7.61 0.56 -2.31
N THR A 30 7.47 -0.73 -2.55
CA THR A 30 6.20 -1.42 -2.43
C THR A 30 6.20 -2.21 -1.12
N THR A 31 5.14 -2.05 -0.34
CA THR A 31 4.91 -2.85 0.88
C THR A 31 4.63 -4.33 0.52
N SER A 32 4.36 -4.60 -0.75
CA SER A 32 4.07 -5.93 -1.31
C SER A 32 4.80 -6.12 -2.65
N GLN A 33 4.90 -7.37 -3.14
CA GLN A 33 5.47 -7.70 -4.45
C GLN A 33 4.57 -7.25 -5.63
N TYR A 34 3.43 -6.66 -5.32
CA TYR A 34 2.39 -6.31 -6.26
C TYR A 34 1.99 -4.84 -6.15
N LYS A 35 1.61 -4.27 -7.30
CA LYS A 35 1.04 -2.93 -7.43
C LYS A 35 -0.41 -3.04 -7.88
N MET A 36 -1.31 -2.45 -7.11
CA MET A 36 -2.73 -2.30 -7.48
C MET A 36 -2.93 -1.02 -8.28
N THR A 37 -3.70 -1.09 -9.37
CA THR A 37 -4.09 0.07 -10.18
C THR A 37 -5.61 0.18 -10.21
N ILE A 38 -6.10 1.37 -9.88
CA ILE A 38 -7.52 1.71 -9.96
C ILE A 38 -7.89 1.96 -11.42
N ILE A 39 -8.94 1.31 -11.89
CA ILE A 39 -9.44 1.41 -13.27
C ILE A 39 -10.82 2.08 -13.30
N GLY A 40 -11.32 2.35 -14.51
CA GLY A 40 -12.61 3.02 -14.70
C GLY A 40 -13.77 2.31 -14.03
N ASP A 41 -13.76 0.98 -13.99
CA ASP A 41 -14.86 0.16 -13.48
C ASP A 41 -14.65 -0.33 -12.04
N THR A 42 -13.66 0.24 -11.34
CA THR A 42 -13.43 -0.08 -9.92
C THR A 42 -14.64 0.29 -9.08
N ILE A 43 -15.04 -0.63 -8.22
CA ILE A 43 -16.16 -0.50 -7.28
C ILE A 43 -15.60 -0.17 -5.90
N TYR A 44 -16.28 0.75 -5.20
CA TYR A 44 -15.95 1.16 -3.85
C TYR A 44 -17.17 0.98 -2.96
N ALA A 45 -17.02 0.30 -1.83
CA ALA A 45 -18.06 0.17 -0.83
C ALA A 45 -17.52 0.56 0.56
N LYS A 46 -18.43 0.99 1.44
CA LYS A 46 -18.12 1.10 2.86
C LYS A 46 -17.95 -0.30 3.43
N THR A 47 -17.10 -0.42 4.44
CA THR A 47 -16.91 -1.66 5.17
C THR A 47 -16.98 -1.36 6.67
N ASP A 48 -17.57 -2.28 7.42
CA ASP A 48 -17.58 -2.26 8.88
C ASP A 48 -16.29 -2.85 9.46
N TYR A 49 -15.40 -3.35 8.58
CA TYR A 49 -14.07 -3.81 8.96
C TYR A 49 -13.17 -2.63 9.29
N HIS A 50 -12.56 -2.68 10.47
CA HIS A 50 -11.57 -1.74 10.94
C HIS A 50 -10.40 -2.50 11.57
N ASP A 51 -9.18 -2.11 11.21
CA ASP A 51 -7.95 -2.59 11.84
C ASP A 51 -7.11 -1.37 12.23
N ASP A 52 -6.77 -1.26 13.52
CA ASP A 52 -6.01 -0.14 14.08
C ASP A 52 -4.49 -0.41 14.08
N ASN A 53 -4.07 -1.53 13.48
CA ASN A 53 -2.65 -1.89 13.41
C ASN A 53 -1.90 -1.00 12.42
N HIS A 54 -1.27 0.05 12.94
CA HIS A 54 -0.48 1.01 12.17
C HIS A 54 0.87 0.48 11.65
N PHE A 55 1.23 -0.78 11.93
CA PHE A 55 2.58 -1.24 11.62
C PHE A 55 2.74 -1.73 10.18
N LEU A 56 3.52 -0.97 9.41
CA LEU A 56 4.38 -1.54 8.37
C LEU A 56 5.23 -2.63 9.03
N ARG A 57 5.01 -3.91 8.70
CA ARG A 57 5.88 -5.00 9.16
C ARG A 57 7.29 -4.80 8.57
N SER A 58 8.12 -4.04 9.26
CA SER A 58 9.54 -3.90 8.95
C SER A 58 10.19 -5.27 9.13
N ARG A 59 10.71 -5.86 8.05
CA ARG A 59 11.56 -7.05 8.16
C ARG A 59 12.91 -6.60 8.75
N VAL A 60 13.00 -6.56 10.07
CA VAL A 60 14.22 -6.24 10.85
C VAL A 60 15.45 -7.03 10.37
N MET A 61 15.24 -8.24 9.85
CA MET A 61 16.29 -9.11 9.29
C MET A 61 17.07 -8.49 8.11
N MET A 62 16.50 -7.55 7.35
CA MET A 62 17.19 -6.98 6.18
C MET A 62 18.18 -5.87 6.55
N ILE A 63 18.00 -5.25 7.73
CA ILE A 63 18.89 -4.21 8.29
C ILE A 63 20.20 -4.85 8.77
N LEU A 64 20.12 -6.00 9.44
CA LEU A 64 21.28 -6.74 9.97
C LEU A 64 22.20 -7.32 8.87
N VAL A 65 21.69 -7.54 7.66
CA VAL A 65 22.42 -8.15 6.54
C VAL A 65 23.08 -7.10 5.63
N GLY A 66 23.01 -5.81 5.97
CA GLY A 66 23.73 -4.74 5.26
C GLY A 66 23.28 -4.49 3.81
N LYS A 67 22.15 -5.06 3.37
CA LYS A 67 21.57 -4.84 2.03
C LYS A 67 20.72 -3.57 1.94
N LEU A 68 21.17 -2.48 2.54
CA LEU A 68 20.44 -1.22 2.53
C LEU A 68 20.82 -0.42 1.28
N LYS A 69 19.86 -0.19 0.39
CA LYS A 69 19.99 0.83 -0.66
C LYS A 69 20.03 2.20 0.02
N THR A 70 21.10 2.96 -0.20
CA THR A 70 21.47 4.17 0.56
C THR A 70 20.46 5.33 0.48
N TYR A 71 19.48 5.27 -0.42
CA TYR A 71 18.49 6.33 -0.66
C TYR A 71 17.13 6.09 0.04
N LEU A 72 17.05 5.09 0.93
CA LEU A 72 15.79 4.61 1.48
C LEU A 72 15.76 4.79 3.00
N LEU A 73 15.26 5.95 3.44
CA LEU A 73 15.05 6.26 4.86
C LEU A 73 14.02 5.32 5.47
N ILE A 74 14.35 4.68 6.60
CA ILE A 74 13.41 3.89 7.39
C ILE A 74 13.01 4.76 8.58
N ASP A 75 11.71 4.89 8.84
CA ASP A 75 11.24 5.47 10.09
C ASP A 75 11.49 4.45 11.21
N MET A 76 12.27 4.86 12.20
CA MET A 76 12.56 4.06 13.39
C MET A 76 11.93 4.78 14.56
N ASN A 77 10.87 4.20 15.10
CA ASN A 77 10.32 4.55 16.41
C ASN A 77 10.94 3.67 17.49
#